data_AF-A0A060Z9J9-F1
#
_entry.id   AF-A0A060Z9J9-F1
#
_cell.length_a   1.000
_cell.length_b   1.000
_cell.length_c   1.000
_cell.angle_alpha   90.00
_cell.angle_beta   90.00
_cell.angle_gamma   90.00
#
_symmetry.space_group_name_H-M   'P 1'
#
loop_
_entity.id
_entity.type
_entity.pdbx_description
1 polymer ?
#
loop_
_entity_poly.entity_id
_entity_poly.type
_entity_poly.pdbx_seq_one_letter_code
_entity_poly.pdbx_strand_id
1 'polypeptide(L)'
;MSAISNSLFSPPLPSLLVVRPSKPRCSADGPTLEGRDVVLRCTSSEGTNPLQYTWEKTSDNKLLPASAVLDPVGGTMNVRNASTSSSGTYRCTAKNHVGMEECILQLGITPPPNTAGIIAGAIIAVLLALIIIAIILFCCCRARNRKKYEKEISYEIRYGQRIITPSILCRIPQMHFIEQTLVHTASN
;
A
#
# COMPACT_ATOMS: atom_id res chain seq x y z
N MET A 1 -82.95 21.66 -43.10
CA MET A 1 -81.59 22.16 -43.43
C MET A 1 -80.66 21.61 -42.37
N SER A 2 -79.97 20.51 -42.70
CA SER A 2 -79.10 19.75 -41.79
C SER A 2 -77.73 20.41 -41.72
N ALA A 3 -77.36 20.91 -40.54
CA ALA A 3 -76.00 21.34 -40.25
C ALA A 3 -75.13 20.10 -40.04
N ILE A 4 -74.21 19.85 -40.98
CA ILE A 4 -73.20 18.79 -40.86
C ILE A 4 -72.18 19.29 -39.85
N SER A 5 -72.11 18.65 -38.68
CA SER A 5 -71.09 18.89 -37.68
C SER A 5 -69.72 18.54 -38.25
N ASN A 6 -68.85 19.53 -38.37
CA ASN A 6 -67.46 19.32 -38.74
C ASN A 6 -66.78 18.48 -37.65
N SER A 7 -66.58 17.20 -37.95
CA SER A 7 -65.83 16.29 -37.10
C SER A 7 -64.36 16.71 -37.09
N LEU A 8 -63.85 16.87 -35.87
CA LEU A 8 -62.48 17.24 -35.51
C LEU A 8 -61.48 16.22 -36.08
N PHE A 9 -60.94 16.48 -37.26
CA PHE A 9 -59.77 15.76 -37.75
C PHE A 9 -58.54 16.37 -37.08
N SER A 10 -58.25 15.93 -35.85
CA SER A 10 -57.00 16.29 -35.19
C SER A 10 -55.85 15.73 -36.03
N PRO A 11 -54.89 16.55 -36.50
CA PRO A 11 -53.76 16.04 -37.26
C PRO A 11 -52.98 15.02 -36.42
N PRO A 12 -52.47 13.92 -37.02
CA PRO A 12 -51.64 12.98 -36.29
C PRO A 12 -50.42 13.70 -35.74
N LEU A 13 -50.14 13.53 -34.44
CA LEU A 13 -48.93 14.08 -33.84
C LEU A 13 -47.69 13.57 -34.60
N PRO A 14 -46.68 14.43 -34.82
CA PRO A 14 -45.43 13.97 -35.41
C PRO A 14 -44.81 12.90 -34.51
N SER A 15 -44.38 11.79 -35.11
CA SER A 15 -43.69 10.71 -34.41
C SER A 15 -42.41 11.25 -33.77
N LEU A 16 -42.38 11.31 -32.43
CA LEU A 16 -41.19 11.66 -31.67
C LEU A 16 -40.07 10.65 -32.03
N LEU A 17 -38.90 11.16 -32.42
CA LEU A 17 -37.74 10.30 -32.64
C LEU A 17 -37.25 9.76 -31.30
N VAL A 18 -37.41 8.45 -31.10
CA VAL A 18 -36.98 7.77 -29.88
C VAL A 18 -35.78 6.88 -30.18
N VAL A 19 -34.74 7.02 -29.36
CA VAL A 19 -33.42 6.40 -29.57
C VAL A 19 -33.04 5.60 -28.32
N ARG A 20 -32.52 4.39 -28.52
CA ARG A 20 -31.94 3.55 -27.46
C ARG A 20 -30.77 4.28 -26.80
N PRO A 21 -30.48 4.05 -25.50
CA PRO A 21 -29.27 4.59 -24.90
C PRO A 21 -28.02 4.09 -25.63
N SER A 22 -26.99 4.92 -25.76
CA SER A 22 -25.68 4.43 -26.20
C SER A 22 -25.00 3.65 -25.08
N LYS A 23 -24.00 2.83 -25.46
CA LYS A 23 -23.19 2.09 -24.50
C LYS A 23 -22.59 3.04 -23.45
N PRO A 24 -22.97 2.93 -22.17
CA PRO A 24 -22.56 3.90 -21.17
C PRO A 24 -21.05 3.82 -20.90
N ARG A 25 -20.49 4.94 -20.45
CA ARG A 25 -19.12 5.03 -19.93
C ARG A 25 -19.16 4.96 -18.42
N CYS A 26 -18.43 4.00 -17.85
CA CYS A 26 -18.29 3.79 -16.42
C CYS A 26 -16.94 4.37 -15.95
N SER A 27 -16.93 5.14 -14.86
CA SER A 27 -15.69 5.60 -14.19
C SER A 27 -15.83 5.61 -12.67
N ALA A 28 -14.69 5.61 -11.98
CA ALA A 28 -14.60 5.85 -10.55
C ALA A 28 -13.84 7.16 -10.32
N ASP A 29 -14.48 8.10 -9.65
CA ASP A 29 -13.91 9.41 -9.34
C ASP A 29 -13.60 9.49 -7.84
N GLY A 30 -12.41 10.01 -7.53
CA GLY A 30 -11.91 10.14 -6.16
C GLY A 30 -10.87 9.08 -5.78
N PRO A 31 -10.33 9.16 -4.55
CA PRO A 31 -9.28 8.25 -4.10
C PRO A 31 -9.84 6.86 -3.81
N THR A 32 -9.23 5.84 -4.41
CA THR A 32 -9.56 4.42 -4.16
C THR A 32 -8.81 3.88 -2.95
N LEU A 33 -8.92 4.60 -1.83
CA LEU A 33 -8.27 4.29 -0.56
C LEU A 33 -9.32 3.97 0.49
N GLU A 34 -9.00 3.02 1.36
CA GLU A 34 -9.88 2.67 2.48
C GLU A 34 -10.10 3.88 3.39
N GLY A 35 -11.33 4.04 3.87
CA GLY A 35 -11.74 5.18 4.69
C GLY A 35 -12.14 6.43 3.90
N ARG A 36 -12.07 6.40 2.57
CA ARG A 36 -12.37 7.56 1.71
C ARG A 36 -13.67 7.38 0.93
N ASP A 37 -14.20 8.50 0.46
CA ASP A 37 -15.39 8.52 -0.37
C ASP A 37 -15.01 8.41 -1.85
N VAL A 38 -15.71 7.54 -2.58
CA VAL A 38 -15.52 7.33 -4.02
C VAL A 38 -16.86 7.39 -4.73
N VAL A 39 -16.89 8.05 -5.89
CA VAL A 39 -18.11 8.22 -6.69
C VAL A 39 -17.97 7.42 -7.97
N LEU A 40 -18.84 6.43 -8.17
CA LEU A 40 -18.93 5.73 -9.44
C LEU A 40 -19.89 6.48 -10.36
N ARG A 41 -19.48 6.72 -11.61
CA ARG A 41 -20.29 7.42 -12.62
C ARG A 41 -20.58 6.53 -13.80
N CYS A 42 -21.79 6.66 -14.32
CA CYS A 42 -22.27 5.96 -15.49
C CYS A 42 -23.06 6.92 -16.36
N THR A 43 -22.54 7.19 -17.56
CA THR A 43 -23.14 8.19 -18.46
C THR A 43 -23.23 7.66 -19.88
N SER A 44 -24.41 7.78 -20.49
CA SER A 44 -24.60 7.51 -21.92
C SER A 44 -24.56 8.82 -22.71
N SER A 45 -23.87 8.84 -23.84
CA SER A 45 -23.77 10.03 -24.71
C SER A 45 -25.05 10.32 -25.48
N GLU A 46 -25.84 9.27 -25.75
CA GLU A 46 -27.07 9.33 -26.53
C GLU A 46 -28.15 8.51 -25.82
N GLY A 47 -29.41 8.87 -26.05
CA GLY A 47 -30.57 8.18 -25.51
C GLY A 47 -31.73 9.14 -25.27
N THR A 48 -32.94 8.73 -25.65
CA THR A 48 -34.13 9.55 -25.39
C THR A 48 -34.51 9.49 -23.92
N ASN A 49 -34.69 10.66 -23.31
CA ASN A 49 -35.15 10.81 -21.94
C ASN A 49 -36.61 10.32 -21.76
N PRO A 50 -37.01 9.89 -20.55
CA PRO A 50 -36.20 9.81 -19.34
C PRO A 50 -35.25 8.59 -19.35
N LEU A 51 -33.96 8.84 -19.10
CA LEU A 51 -32.96 7.81 -18.86
C LEU A 51 -32.95 7.46 -17.37
N GLN A 52 -32.84 6.17 -17.08
CA GLN A 52 -32.70 5.64 -15.74
C GLN A 52 -31.47 4.74 -15.67
N TYR A 53 -30.70 4.91 -14.60
CA TYR A 53 -29.46 4.20 -14.35
C TYR A 53 -29.60 3.32 -13.12
N THR A 54 -29.17 2.08 -13.25
CA THR A 54 -29.15 1.10 -12.16
C THR A 54 -27.75 0.59 -11.96
N TRP A 55 -27.31 0.50 -10.71
CA TRP A 55 -26.03 -0.07 -10.32
C TRP A 55 -26.22 -1.41 -9.62
N GLU A 56 -25.36 -2.36 -9.94
CA GLU A 56 -25.32 -3.68 -9.31
C GLU A 56 -23.87 -4.09 -9.05
N LYS A 57 -23.62 -4.77 -7.93
CA LYS A 57 -22.34 -5.46 -7.73
C LYS A 57 -22.46 -6.86 -8.32
N THR A 58 -21.55 -7.23 -9.21
CA THR A 58 -21.56 -8.54 -9.89
C THR A 58 -20.55 -9.51 -9.31
N SER A 59 -19.52 -9.00 -8.61
CA SER A 59 -18.64 -9.82 -7.77
C SER A 59 -19.27 -10.12 -6.40
N ASP A 60 -18.61 -10.97 -5.61
CA ASP A 60 -18.84 -11.35 -4.21
C ASP A 60 -20.10 -10.80 -3.52
N ASN A 61 -20.95 -11.72 -3.04
CA ASN A 61 -22.23 -11.47 -2.35
C ASN A 61 -23.27 -10.68 -3.16
N LYS A 62 -22.92 -10.10 -4.32
CA LYS A 62 -23.80 -9.35 -5.24
C LYS A 62 -24.57 -8.18 -4.58
N LEU A 63 -24.15 -7.79 -3.38
CA LEU A 63 -24.77 -6.72 -2.60
C LEU A 63 -23.93 -5.46 -2.77
N LEU A 64 -24.60 -4.34 -3.05
CA LEU A 64 -23.97 -3.03 -3.01
C LEU A 64 -23.49 -2.72 -1.58
N PRO A 65 -22.42 -1.91 -1.41
CA PRO A 65 -22.01 -1.45 -0.10
C PRO A 65 -23.16 -0.78 0.65
N ALA A 66 -23.32 -1.05 1.95
CA ALA A 66 -24.39 -0.45 2.75
C ALA A 66 -24.28 1.10 2.83
N SER A 67 -23.09 1.64 2.59
CA SER A 67 -22.82 3.09 2.52
C SER A 67 -23.03 3.70 1.15
N ALA A 68 -23.52 2.93 0.16
CA ALA A 68 -23.78 3.41 -1.19
C ALA A 68 -25.07 4.24 -1.26
N VAL A 69 -24.97 5.43 -1.86
CA VAL A 69 -26.10 6.31 -2.18
C VAL A 69 -26.23 6.39 -3.69
N LEU A 70 -27.37 5.96 -4.24
CA LEU A 70 -27.62 5.91 -5.68
C LEU A 70 -28.39 7.15 -6.15
N ASP A 71 -27.99 7.67 -7.30
CA ASP A 71 -28.70 8.65 -8.10
C ASP A 71 -29.10 8.00 -9.44
N PRO A 72 -30.33 7.50 -9.56
CA PRO A 72 -30.78 6.81 -10.76
C PRO A 72 -30.99 7.73 -11.97
N VAL A 73 -31.07 9.05 -11.77
CA VAL A 73 -31.24 10.02 -12.88
C VAL A 73 -29.88 10.52 -13.38
N GLY A 74 -28.99 10.88 -12.46
CA GLY A 74 -27.62 11.32 -12.79
C GLY A 74 -26.64 10.17 -13.07
N GLY A 75 -27.03 8.93 -12.81
CA GLY A 75 -26.21 7.74 -13.07
C GLY A 75 -25.02 7.60 -12.12
N THR A 76 -25.09 8.21 -10.94
CA THR A 76 -23.98 8.20 -9.97
C THR A 76 -24.28 7.30 -8.76
N MET A 77 -23.24 6.68 -8.22
CA MET A 77 -23.31 5.94 -6.96
C MET A 77 -22.16 6.41 -6.06
N ASN A 78 -22.50 7.08 -4.96
CA ASN A 78 -21.53 7.55 -3.98
C ASN A 78 -21.34 6.50 -2.89
N VAL A 79 -20.15 5.93 -2.78
CA VAL A 79 -19.77 4.97 -1.73
C VAL A 79 -18.99 5.73 -0.67
N ARG A 80 -19.64 5.96 0.48
CA ARG A 80 -19.00 6.65 1.61
C ARG A 80 -18.16 5.69 2.44
N ASN A 81 -17.04 6.18 2.97
CA ASN A 81 -16.16 5.42 3.84
C ASN A 81 -15.85 4.03 3.25
N ALA A 82 -15.32 4.02 2.02
CA ALA A 82 -15.08 2.80 1.26
C ALA A 82 -14.12 1.88 2.01
N SER A 83 -14.44 0.58 1.99
CA SER A 83 -13.66 -0.47 2.63
C SER A 83 -13.06 -1.40 1.57
N THR A 84 -12.12 -2.27 1.99
CA THR A 84 -11.65 -3.36 1.12
C THR A 84 -12.78 -4.25 0.59
N SER A 85 -13.84 -4.48 1.38
CA SER A 85 -15.05 -5.22 0.96
C SER A 85 -15.91 -4.48 -0.08
N SER A 86 -15.71 -3.17 -0.23
CA SER A 86 -16.33 -2.37 -1.30
C SER A 86 -15.66 -2.64 -2.66
N SER A 87 -14.47 -3.23 -2.68
CA SER A 87 -13.83 -3.65 -3.93
C SER A 87 -14.66 -4.70 -4.66
N GLY A 88 -14.57 -4.72 -5.97
CA GLY A 88 -15.29 -5.69 -6.80
C GLY A 88 -15.62 -5.20 -8.20
N THR A 89 -16.37 -6.02 -8.90
CA THR A 89 -16.91 -5.71 -10.22
C THR A 89 -18.32 -5.14 -10.07
N TYR A 90 -18.54 -3.99 -10.69
CA TYR A 90 -19.81 -3.30 -10.72
C TYR A 90 -20.33 -3.24 -12.15
N ARG A 91 -21.64 -3.37 -12.30
CA ARG A 91 -22.36 -3.20 -13.55
C ARG A 91 -23.31 -2.02 -13.41
N CYS A 92 -23.23 -1.11 -14.38
CA CYS A 92 -24.24 -0.09 -14.56
C CYS A 92 -25.09 -0.43 -15.79
N THR A 93 -26.40 -0.26 -15.67
CA THR A 93 -27.35 -0.37 -16.79
C THR A 93 -28.04 0.97 -17.00
N ALA A 94 -27.90 1.53 -18.20
CA ALA A 94 -28.64 2.70 -18.67
C ALA A 94 -29.87 2.23 -19.44
N LYS A 95 -31.07 2.68 -19.05
CA LYS A 95 -32.34 2.21 -19.61
C LYS A 95 -33.27 3.37 -19.95
N ASN A 96 -33.95 3.26 -21.08
CA ASN A 96 -35.13 4.04 -21.41
C ASN A 96 -36.25 3.13 -21.95
N HIS A 97 -37.31 3.72 -22.50
CA HIS A 97 -38.45 2.98 -23.05
C HIS A 97 -38.14 2.24 -24.37
N VAL A 98 -37.06 2.58 -25.06
CA VAL A 98 -36.63 1.95 -26.33
C VAL A 98 -35.72 0.75 -26.07
N GLY A 99 -34.89 0.81 -25.03
CA GLY A 99 -33.99 -0.29 -24.68
C GLY A 99 -33.05 0.04 -23.53
N MET A 100 -32.02 -0.79 -23.41
CA MET A 100 -31.00 -0.66 -22.37
C MET A 100 -29.63 -1.02 -22.93
N GLU A 101 -28.61 -0.43 -22.33
CA GLU A 101 -27.20 -0.73 -22.56
C GLU A 101 -26.45 -0.73 -21.22
N GLU A 102 -25.30 -1.40 -21.16
CA GLU A 102 -24.57 -1.60 -19.92
C GLU A 102 -23.05 -1.37 -20.02
N CYS A 103 -22.43 -1.06 -18.88
CA CYS A 103 -20.98 -1.02 -18.71
C CYS A 103 -20.53 -1.70 -17.42
N ILE A 104 -19.28 -2.19 -17.44
CA ILE A 104 -18.65 -2.88 -16.32
C ILE A 104 -17.50 -2.02 -15.81
N LEU A 105 -17.39 -1.91 -14.48
CA LEU A 105 -16.35 -1.17 -13.77
C LEU A 105 -15.69 -2.08 -12.72
N GLN A 106 -14.36 -2.14 -12.72
CA GLN A 106 -13.59 -2.80 -11.67
C GLN A 106 -13.15 -1.76 -10.65
N LEU A 107 -13.60 -1.89 -9.40
CA LEU A 107 -13.23 -1.01 -8.30
C LEU A 107 -12.27 -1.75 -7.36
N GLY A 108 -11.07 -1.19 -7.14
CA GLY A 108 -10.09 -1.73 -6.19
C GLY A 108 -9.78 -0.72 -5.09
N ILE A 109 -10.22 -0.98 -3.86
CA ILE A 109 -9.92 -0.15 -2.69
C ILE A 109 -8.68 -0.68 -1.99
N THR A 110 -7.69 0.20 -1.81
CA THR A 110 -6.41 -0.16 -1.17
C THR A 110 -6.37 0.34 0.28
N PRO A 111 -5.97 -0.50 1.25
CA PRO A 111 -5.78 -0.06 2.63
C PRO A 111 -4.66 0.99 2.74
N PRO A 112 -4.70 1.89 3.72
CA PRO A 112 -3.62 2.84 3.96
C PRO A 112 -2.32 2.09 4.34
N PRO A 113 -1.14 2.62 3.96
CA PRO A 113 0.12 2.00 4.33
C PRO A 113 0.36 2.08 5.84
N ASN A 114 0.92 1.01 6.41
CA ASN A 114 1.34 0.95 7.81
C ASN A 114 2.66 1.72 8.02
N THR A 115 2.60 3.06 7.96
CA THR A 115 3.79 3.93 8.00
C THR A 115 4.65 3.68 9.25
N ALA A 116 4.04 3.43 10.41
CA ALA A 116 4.76 3.13 11.64
C ALA A 116 5.59 1.83 11.54
N GLY A 117 5.02 0.78 10.95
CA GLY A 117 5.72 -0.49 10.74
C GLY A 117 6.88 -0.35 9.75
N ILE A 118 6.66 0.41 8.67
CA ILE A 118 7.71 0.69 7.67
C ILE A 118 8.89 1.45 8.30
N ILE A 119 8.60 2.50 9.08
CA ILE A 119 9.64 3.30 9.75
C ILE A 119 10.39 2.46 10.77
N ALA A 120 9.68 1.70 11.62
CA ALA A 120 10.31 0.85 12.62
C ALA A 120 11.21 -0.22 11.98
N GLY A 121 10.75 -0.86 10.91
CA GLY A 121 11.53 -1.83 10.16
C GLY A 121 12.81 -1.25 9.57
N ALA A 122 12.74 -0.03 9.00
CA ALA A 122 13.90 0.65 8.45
C ALA A 122 14.95 0.98 9.52
N ILE A 123 14.51 1.50 10.68
CA ILE A 123 15.43 1.83 11.79
C ILE A 123 16.13 0.58 12.30
N ILE A 124 15.40 -0.51 12.52
CA ILE A 124 15.96 -1.78 13.00
C ILE A 124 16.99 -2.33 12.00
N ALA A 125 16.66 -2.32 10.71
CA ALA A 125 17.57 -2.79 9.66
C ALA A 125 18.88 -1.99 9.62
N VAL A 126 18.80 -0.66 9.73
CA VAL A 126 19.98 0.22 9.76
C VAL A 126 20.84 -0.03 11.01
N LEU A 127 20.22 -0.14 12.18
CA LEU A 127 20.95 -0.42 13.43
C LEU A 127 21.68 -1.77 13.35
N LEU A 128 21.03 -2.81 12.86
CA LEU A 128 21.65 -4.13 12.68
C LEU A 128 22.80 -4.08 11.68
N ALA A 129 22.64 -3.36 10.56
CA ALA A 129 23.71 -3.19 9.59
C ALA A 129 24.94 -2.47 10.18
N LEU A 130 24.73 -1.41 10.97
CA LEU A 130 25.83 -0.68 11.63
C LEU A 130 26.56 -1.56 12.66
N ILE A 131 25.83 -2.36 13.43
CA ILE A 131 26.41 -3.30 14.41
C ILE A 131 27.24 -4.37 13.68
N ILE A 132 26.72 -4.94 12.58
CA ILE A 132 27.44 -5.93 11.77
C ILE A 132 28.72 -5.32 11.19
N ILE A 133 28.65 -4.11 10.64
CA ILE A 133 29.82 -3.39 10.12
C ILE A 133 30.85 -3.17 11.23
N ALA A 134 30.44 -2.73 12.42
CA ALA A 134 31.33 -2.53 13.56
C ALA A 134 32.03 -3.83 13.99
N ILE A 135 31.30 -4.95 14.04
CA ILE A 135 31.87 -6.28 14.35
C ILE A 135 32.87 -6.70 13.28
N ILE A 136 32.55 -6.53 11.99
CA ILE A 136 33.47 -6.84 10.89
C ILE A 136 34.74 -6.00 11.01
N LEU A 137 34.62 -4.69 11.22
CA LEU A 137 35.76 -3.80 11.40
C LEU A 137 36.61 -4.21 12.61
N PHE A 138 35.98 -4.53 13.74
CA PHE A 138 36.68 -5.00 14.93
C PHE A 138 37.45 -6.31 14.67
N CYS A 139 36.81 -7.28 14.02
CA CYS A 139 37.41 -8.55 13.63
C CYS A 139 38.57 -8.36 12.64
N CYS A 140 38.39 -7.54 11.60
CA CYS A 140 39.42 -7.20 10.62
C CYS A 140 40.61 -6.47 11.26
N CYS A 141 40.35 -5.50 12.13
CA CYS A 141 41.39 -4.79 12.88
C CYS A 141 42.19 -5.74 13.78
N ARG A 142 41.51 -6.62 14.51
CA ARG A 142 42.17 -7.61 15.38
C ARG A 142 43.02 -8.59 14.56
N ALA A 143 42.51 -9.07 13.42
CA ALA A 143 43.25 -9.95 12.52
C ALA A 143 44.48 -9.25 11.90
N ARG A 144 44.34 -7.98 11.50
CA ARG A 144 45.46 -7.18 10.97
C ARG A 144 46.54 -6.97 12.03
N ASN A 145 46.16 -6.67 13.26
CA ASN A 145 47.08 -6.52 14.37
C ASN A 145 47.81 -7.84 14.66
N ARG A 146 47.10 -8.98 14.68
CA ARG A 146 47.72 -10.32 14.85
C ARG A 146 48.80 -10.58 13.79
N LYS A 147 48.52 -10.26 12.53
CA LYS A 147 49.49 -10.38 11.43
C LYS A 147 50.66 -9.40 11.54
N LYS A 148 50.46 -8.22 12.14
CA LYS A 148 51.54 -7.25 12.41
C LYS A 148 52.50 -7.80 13.47
N TYR A 149 51.98 -8.33 14.58
CA TYR A 149 52.80 -8.96 15.62
C TYR A 149 53.61 -10.17 15.12
N GLU A 150 53.02 -11.00 14.25
CA GLU A 150 53.71 -12.16 13.66
C GLU A 150 54.88 -11.75 12.75
N LYS A 151 54.75 -10.64 12.00
CA LYS A 151 55.84 -10.07 11.18
C LYS A 151 56.94 -9.44 12.03
N GLU A 152 56.58 -8.77 13.13
CA GLU A 152 57.52 -8.18 14.09
C GLU A 152 58.40 -9.28 14.73
N ILE A 153 57.81 -10.41 15.15
CA ILE A 153 58.53 -11.57 15.72
C ILE A 153 59.42 -12.26 14.65
N SER A 154 58.96 -12.39 13.41
CA SER A 154 59.77 -12.99 12.34
C SER A 154 60.97 -12.13 11.94
N TYR A 155 60.87 -10.80 12.04
CA TYR A 155 61.97 -9.87 11.82
C TYR A 155 63.02 -9.98 12.94
N GLU A 156 62.59 -10.04 14.20
CA GLU A 156 63.45 -10.29 15.37
C GLU A 156 64.21 -11.62 15.26
N ILE A 157 63.58 -12.72 14.82
CA ILE A 157 64.27 -14.03 14.68
C ILE A 157 65.27 -14.04 13.51
N ARG A 158 65.06 -13.23 12.46
CA ARG A 158 65.94 -13.17 11.27
C ARG A 158 67.15 -12.24 11.45
N TYR A 159 67.10 -11.29 12.39
CA TYR A 159 68.17 -10.32 12.64
C TYR A 159 68.71 -10.30 14.08
N GLY A 160 68.08 -11.01 15.02
CA GLY A 160 68.45 -11.02 16.45
C GLY A 160 69.19 -12.28 16.86
N GLN A 161 70.48 -12.38 16.52
CA GLN A 161 71.42 -13.19 17.29
C GLN A 161 72.30 -12.25 18.12
N ARG A 162 72.19 -12.37 19.44
CA ARG A 162 72.60 -11.43 20.52
C ARG A 162 71.57 -10.29 20.65
N ILE A 163 70.79 -10.17 21.73
CA ILE A 163 71.21 -9.92 23.10
C ILE A 163 70.09 -10.37 24.06
N ILE A 164 70.45 -11.06 25.14
CA ILE A 164 69.59 -11.27 26.31
C ILE A 164 69.51 -9.94 27.07
N THR A 165 68.32 -9.33 27.17
CA THR A 165 68.04 -8.28 28.17
C THR A 165 66.61 -8.42 28.74
N PRO A 166 66.44 -8.34 30.07
CA PRO A 166 65.16 -8.52 30.74
C PRO A 166 64.39 -7.19 30.77
N SER A 167 63.72 -6.85 29.67
CA SER A 167 62.87 -5.66 29.60
C SER A 167 61.46 -5.96 29.12
N ILE A 168 61.15 -7.23 28.81
CA ILE A 168 59.83 -7.67 28.35
C ILE A 168 58.99 -8.05 29.57
N LEU A 169 58.65 -7.06 30.40
CA LEU A 169 57.70 -7.23 31.50
C LEU A 169 56.92 -5.94 31.75
N CYS A 170 56.46 -5.27 30.69
CA CYS A 170 55.45 -4.22 30.83
C CYS A 170 54.68 -3.92 29.54
N ARG A 171 53.71 -4.80 29.19
CA ARG A 171 52.44 -4.45 28.52
C ARG A 171 51.63 -5.71 28.20
N ILE A 172 51.17 -6.37 29.25
CA ILE A 172 50.02 -7.25 29.17
C ILE A 172 48.87 -6.44 29.77
N PRO A 173 47.75 -6.19 29.06
CA PRO A 173 46.58 -5.63 29.70
C PRO A 173 46.01 -6.71 30.62
N GLN A 174 46.30 -6.54 31.90
CA GLN A 174 45.72 -7.26 33.03
C GLN A 174 44.19 -7.11 32.99
N MET A 175 43.49 -8.21 32.74
CA MET A 175 42.10 -8.34 33.13
C MET A 175 41.90 -9.75 33.69
N HIS A 176 42.36 -9.96 34.92
CA HIS A 176 41.88 -11.05 35.78
C HIS A 176 42.04 -10.65 37.25
N PHE A 177 41.02 -9.96 37.78
CA PHE A 177 40.92 -9.56 39.18
C PHE A 177 39.98 -10.54 39.89
N ILE A 178 40.52 -11.68 40.35
CA ILE A 178 39.86 -12.55 41.33
C ILE A 178 40.96 -13.14 42.22
N GLU A 179 41.16 -12.54 43.40
CA GLU A 179 41.67 -13.16 44.64
C GLU A 179 42.12 -12.04 45.62
N GLN A 180 41.15 -11.37 46.25
CA GLN A 180 41.40 -10.51 47.41
C GLN A 180 40.55 -10.94 48.62
N THR A 181 40.39 -12.25 48.84
CA THR A 181 39.51 -12.74 49.91
C THR A 181 40.23 -13.46 51.07
N LEU A 182 41.58 -13.54 51.13
CA LEU A 182 42.20 -14.50 52.06
C LEU A 182 43.31 -14.03 53.02
N VAL A 183 43.73 -12.76 53.07
CA VAL A 183 44.87 -12.39 53.97
C VAL A 183 44.67 -11.10 54.76
N HIS A 184 43.45 -10.83 55.23
CA HIS A 184 43.20 -9.76 56.20
C HIS A 184 42.21 -10.23 57.28
N THR A 185 42.58 -11.24 58.08
CA THR A 185 42.01 -11.48 59.43
C THR A 185 42.89 -12.45 60.26
N ALA A 186 44.21 -12.45 60.05
CA ALA A 186 45.14 -13.23 60.86
C ALA A 186 46.38 -12.42 61.25
N SER A 187 46.16 -11.26 61.89
CA SER A 187 47.07 -10.69 62.91
C SER A 187 46.41 -9.46 63.55
N ASN A 188 45.37 -9.71 64.34
CA ASN A 188 45.16 -9.12 65.67
C ASN A 188 44.11 -9.96 66.42
#